data_AF-A0A7X2KEH0-F1
#
_entry.id   AF-A0A7X2KEH0-F1
#
_cell.length_a   1.000
_cell.length_b   1.000
_cell.length_c   1.000
_cell.angle_alpha   90.00
_cell.angle_beta   90.00
_cell.angle_gamma   90.00
#
_symmetry.space_group_name_H-M   'P 1'
#
loop_
_entity.id
_entity.type
_entity.pdbx_description
1 polymer ?
#
loop_
_entity_poly.entity_id
_entity_poly.type
_entity_poly.pdbx_seq_one_letter_code
_entity_poly.pdbx_strand_id
1 'polypeptide(L)'
;MSNSTDILDYDALVQEFEDGLVNNLRRHGVGDDFLEMWVPDPDPVKGVLNMAEAAESFGLEQISMQVSQTTIPSARHDELLKALGVIGTTSITTDPGQFVVTVRIGE
;
A
#
# COMPACT_ATOMS: atom_id res chain seq x y z
N MET A 1 -13.05 -1.07 22.14
CA MET A 1 -11.94 -0.57 21.31
C MET A 1 -12.18 -1.14 19.93
N SER A 2 -12.62 -0.32 18.97
CA SER A 2 -12.85 -0.77 17.60
C SER A 2 -11.49 -0.92 16.92
N ASN A 3 -11.02 -2.15 16.74
CA ASN A 3 -9.87 -2.45 15.88
C ASN A 3 -10.30 -2.32 14.41
N SER A 4 -10.54 -1.09 13.96
CA SER A 4 -10.55 -0.82 12.52
C SER A 4 -9.09 -0.65 12.12
N THR A 5 -8.46 -1.72 11.64
CA THR A 5 -7.24 -1.57 10.82
C THR A 5 -7.72 -0.91 9.54
N ASP A 6 -7.45 0.38 9.36
CA ASP A 6 -7.80 1.09 8.13
C ASP A 6 -7.04 0.41 6.97
N ILE A 7 -7.80 -0.21 6.07
CA ILE A 7 -7.27 -0.83 4.86
C ILE A 7 -7.23 0.25 3.80
N LEU A 8 -6.04 0.52 3.26
CA LEU A 8 -5.85 1.51 2.20
C LEU A 8 -6.22 0.91 0.85
N ASP A 9 -7.01 1.64 0.07
CA ASP A 9 -7.26 1.28 -1.33
C ASP A 9 -6.09 1.79 -2.19
N TYR A 10 -5.16 0.90 -2.53
CA TYR A 10 -3.94 1.26 -3.25
C TYR A 10 -4.26 1.80 -4.65
N ASP A 11 -5.22 1.20 -5.36
CA ASP A 11 -5.58 1.60 -6.71
C ASP A 11 -6.18 3.00 -6.72
N ALA A 12 -7.07 3.30 -5.77
CA ALA A 12 -7.65 4.63 -5.61
C ALA A 12 -6.56 5.67 -5.31
N LEU A 13 -5.61 5.36 -4.43
CA LEU A 13 -4.50 6.26 -4.10
C LEU A 13 -3.57 6.52 -5.28
N VAL A 14 -3.28 5.52 -6.12
CA VAL A 14 -2.51 5.70 -7.35
C VAL A 14 -3.24 6.64 -8.30
N GLN A 15 -4.54 6.41 -8.50
CA GLN A 15 -5.36 7.25 -9.36
C GLN A 15 -5.42 8.70 -8.84
N GLU A 16 -5.62 8.89 -7.53
CA GLU A 16 -5.63 10.22 -6.91
C GLU A 16 -4.29 10.94 -7.04
N PHE A 17 -3.17 10.22 -6.95
CA PHE A 17 -1.84 10.79 -7.18
C PHE A 17 -1.67 11.24 -8.64
N GLU A 18 -2.07 10.41 -9.61
CA GLU A 18 -2.03 10.73 -11.04
C GLU A 18 -2.95 11.90 -11.40
N ASP A 19 -4.14 11.96 -10.81
CA ASP A 19 -5.09 13.07 -10.97
C ASP A 19 -4.60 14.36 -10.26
N GLY A 20 -3.92 14.22 -9.13
CA GLY A 20 -3.32 15.30 -8.34
C GLY A 20 -2.11 15.96 -9.01
N LEU A 21 -1.38 15.22 -9.86
CA LEU A 21 -0.39 15.79 -10.79
C LEU A 21 -1.02 16.75 -11.81
N VAL A 22 -2.32 16.61 -12.09
CA VAL A 22 -3.10 17.52 -12.96
C VAL A 22 -3.74 18.65 -12.15
N ASN A 23 -4.05 18.46 -10.87
CA ASN A 23 -4.67 19.47 -10.00
C ASN A 23 -4.10 19.43 -8.57
N ASN A 24 -3.12 20.31 -8.29
CA ASN A 24 -2.53 20.58 -6.96
C ASN A 24 -3.53 20.51 -5.78
N LEU A 25 -3.73 19.36 -5.15
CA LEU A 25 -4.34 19.26 -3.80
C LEU A 25 -3.95 17.93 -3.14
N ARG A 26 -2.93 17.96 -2.26
CA ARG A 26 -2.85 17.02 -1.13
C ARG A 26 -4.04 17.31 -0.22
N ARG A 27 -5.16 16.61 -0.42
CA ARG A 27 -6.27 16.69 0.53
C ARG A 27 -5.85 15.93 1.79
N HIS A 28 -5.84 16.64 2.91
CA HIS A 28 -5.62 16.09 4.24
C HIS A 28 -6.88 15.32 4.70
N GLY A 29 -6.86 14.00 4.56
CA GLY A 29 -7.59 13.03 5.35
C GLY A 29 -6.80 12.62 6.59
N VAL A 30 -7.51 12.27 7.65
CA VAL A 30 -6.90 11.83 8.92
C VAL A 30 -6.39 10.41 8.72
N GLY A 31 -5.06 10.26 8.64
CA GLY A 31 -4.35 9.03 8.25
C GLY A 31 -3.17 9.28 7.30
N ASP A 32 -3.04 10.50 6.77
CA ASP A 32 -2.32 10.79 5.52
C ASP A 32 -0.86 11.27 5.64
N ASP A 33 -0.32 11.49 6.84
CA ASP A 33 1.00 12.11 6.97
C ASP A 33 2.12 11.25 6.35
N PHE A 34 2.01 9.91 6.41
CA PHE A 34 2.97 9.03 5.73
C PHE A 34 2.74 8.98 4.21
N LEU A 35 1.53 9.24 3.72
CA LEU A 35 1.24 9.31 2.27
C LEU A 35 1.96 10.49 1.62
N GLU A 36 2.36 11.51 2.38
CA GLU A 36 3.20 12.60 1.87
C GLU A 36 4.62 12.15 1.46
N MET A 37 5.09 11.04 2.01
CA MET A 37 6.38 10.41 1.71
C MET A 37 6.29 9.34 0.62
N TRP A 38 5.07 8.93 0.27
CA TRP A 38 4.82 7.91 -0.73
C TRP A 38 4.78 8.49 -2.15
N VAL A 39 5.33 7.72 -3.09
CA VAL A 39 5.24 7.97 -4.53
C VAL A 39 4.97 6.63 -5.23
N PRO A 40 3.96 6.54 -6.12
CA PRO A 40 3.71 5.33 -6.89
C PRO A 40 4.82 5.06 -7.92
N ASP A 41 4.92 3.81 -8.36
CA ASP A 41 5.87 3.37 -9.39
C ASP A 41 5.13 2.75 -10.58
N PRO A 42 5.61 2.91 -11.83
CA PRO A 42 5.03 2.23 -13.00
C PRO A 42 4.95 0.71 -12.85
N ASP A 43 5.85 0.11 -12.07
CA ASP A 43 5.70 -1.26 -11.61
C ASP A 43 4.89 -1.29 -10.29
N PRO A 44 3.65 -1.82 -10.30
CA PRO A 44 2.78 -1.77 -9.13
C PRO A 44 3.33 -2.56 -7.93
N VAL A 45 4.17 -3.57 -8.14
CA VAL A 45 4.84 -4.27 -7.02
C VAL A 45 5.79 -3.31 -6.29
N LYS A 46 6.53 -2.48 -7.03
CA LYS A 46 7.39 -1.45 -6.44
C LYS A 46 6.57 -0.33 -5.82
N GLY A 47 5.46 0.07 -6.43
CA GLY A 47 4.62 1.11 -5.86
C GLY A 47 3.99 0.71 -4.51
N VAL A 48 3.60 -0.56 -4.36
CA VAL A 48 3.17 -1.13 -3.07
C VAL A 48 4.34 -1.21 -2.07
N LEU A 49 5.54 -1.59 -2.52
CA LEU A 49 6.74 -1.57 -1.69
C LEU A 49 7.05 -0.15 -1.17
N ASN A 50 7.06 0.84 -2.06
CA ASN A 50 7.29 2.24 -1.69
C ASN A 50 6.28 2.73 -0.63
N MET A 51 5.03 2.24 -0.68
CA MET A 51 4.01 2.59 0.32
C MET A 51 4.34 1.98 1.69
N ALA A 52 4.81 0.73 1.73
CA ALA A 52 5.27 0.09 2.95
C ALA A 52 6.53 0.79 3.52
N GLU A 53 7.46 1.21 2.66
CA GLU A 53 8.66 1.98 3.07
C GLU A 53 8.30 3.36 3.65
N ALA A 54 7.32 4.04 3.07
CA ALA A 54 6.80 5.30 3.60
C ALA A 54 6.15 5.11 4.97
N ALA A 55 5.36 4.04 5.14
CA ALA A 55 4.76 3.65 6.42
C ALA A 55 5.82 3.34 7.49
N GLU A 56 6.85 2.57 7.15
CA GLU A 56 7.99 2.28 8.02
C GLU A 56 8.72 3.55 8.42
N SER A 57 9.05 4.41 7.44
CA SER A 57 9.75 5.68 7.67
C SER A 57 8.97 6.64 8.58
N PHE A 58 7.64 6.58 8.52
CA PHE A 58 6.75 7.34 9.42
C PHE A 58 6.66 6.73 10.83
N GLY A 59 7.07 5.47 11.01
CA GLY A 59 7.01 4.76 12.28
C GLY A 59 5.69 4.02 12.51
N LEU A 60 4.97 3.61 11.46
CA LEU A 60 3.84 2.70 11.60
C LEU A 60 4.34 1.29 11.96
N GLU A 61 3.60 0.60 12.83
CA GLU A 61 3.87 -0.80 13.18
C GLU A 61 3.24 -1.78 12.18
N GLN A 62 2.22 -1.33 11.45
CA GLN A 62 1.48 -2.16 10.52
C GLN A 62 0.82 -1.31 9.44
N ILE A 63 0.80 -1.83 8.21
CA ILE A 63 0.02 -1.29 7.10
C ILE A 63 -0.76 -2.42 6.40
N SER A 64 -1.97 -2.11 5.94
CA SER A 64 -2.78 -3.03 5.13
C SER A 64 -3.27 -2.31 3.87
N MET A 65 -3.03 -2.93 2.71
CA MET A 65 -3.31 -2.37 1.40
C MET A 65 -4.19 -3.35 0.63
N GLN A 66 -5.36 -2.89 0.20
CA GLN A 66 -6.19 -3.56 -0.79
C GLN A 66 -5.69 -3.21 -2.18
N VAL A 67 -5.50 -4.23 -3.02
CA VAL A 67 -4.99 -4.10 -4.39
C VAL A 67 -5.83 -4.98 -5.31
N SER A 68 -6.21 -4.46 -6.46
CA SER A 68 -6.89 -5.22 -7.51
C SER A 68 -5.97 -6.28 -8.13
N GLN A 69 -6.54 -7.44 -8.46
CA GLN A 69 -5.85 -8.48 -9.23
C GLN A 69 -5.56 -8.06 -10.68
N THR A 70 -6.19 -6.99 -11.17
CA THR A 70 -5.84 -6.40 -12.47
C THR A 70 -4.54 -5.61 -12.39
N THR A 71 -4.27 -4.98 -11.24
CA THR A 71 -3.07 -4.17 -10.98
C THR A 71 -1.88 -5.05 -10.64
N ILE A 72 -2.05 -5.97 -9.69
CA ILE A 72 -1.07 -7.01 -9.38
C ILE A 72 -1.74 -8.38 -9.53
N PRO A 73 -1.51 -9.09 -10.65
CA PRO A 73 -2.04 -10.42 -10.84
C PRO A 73 -1.47 -11.41 -9.82
N SER A 74 -2.23 -12.47 -9.53
CA SER A 74 -1.82 -13.53 -8.59
C SER A 74 -0.46 -14.18 -8.91
N ALA A 75 -0.09 -14.22 -10.19
CA ALA A 75 1.22 -14.70 -10.65
C ALA A 75 2.41 -13.87 -10.13
N ARG A 76 2.18 -12.64 -9.66
CA ARG A 76 3.19 -11.75 -9.06
C ARG A 76 3.12 -11.68 -7.53
N HIS A 77 2.22 -12.42 -6.87
CA HIS A 77 2.12 -12.39 -5.40
C HIS A 77 3.41 -12.85 -4.71
N ASP A 78 4.10 -13.85 -5.24
CA ASP A 78 5.39 -14.31 -4.69
C ASP A 78 6.48 -13.24 -4.80
N GLU A 79 6.45 -12.44 -5.88
CA GLU A 79 7.35 -11.30 -6.08
C GLU A 79 7.05 -10.21 -5.05
N LEU A 80 5.76 -9.88 -4.87
CA LEU A 80 5.30 -8.90 -3.89
C LEU A 80 5.66 -9.31 -2.45
N LEU A 81 5.41 -10.56 -2.07
CA LEU A 81 5.76 -11.08 -0.74
C LEU A 81 7.27 -11.01 -0.47
N LYS A 82 8.10 -11.33 -1.46
CA LYS A 82 9.56 -11.20 -1.34
C LYS A 82 10.01 -9.76 -1.19
N ALA A 83 9.41 -8.85 -1.96
CA ALA A 83 9.71 -7.44 -1.90
C ALA A 83 9.36 -6.85 -0.52
N LEU A 84 8.16 -7.12 -0.01
CA LEU A 84 7.69 -6.60 1.29
C LEU A 84 8.36 -7.29 2.49
N GLY A 85 8.85 -8.52 2.32
CA GLY A 85 9.57 -9.26 3.35
C GLY A 85 10.86 -8.60 3.84
N VAL A 86 11.38 -7.59 3.13
CA VAL A 86 12.53 -6.80 3.60
C VAL A 86 12.13 -5.77 4.68
N ILE A 87 10.86 -5.37 4.73
CA ILE A 87 10.29 -4.39 5.67
C ILE A 87 9.74 -5.10 6.90
N GLY A 88 9.16 -6.29 6.73
CA GLY A 88 8.72 -7.12 7.84
C GLY A 88 7.81 -8.27 7.44
N THR A 89 7.14 -8.86 8.43
CA THR A 89 6.31 -10.05 8.23
C THR A 89 5.08 -9.71 7.40
N THR A 90 4.97 -10.37 6.24
CA THR A 90 3.95 -10.08 5.24
C THR A 90 2.96 -11.24 5.08
N SER A 91 1.68 -10.92 4.90
CA SER A 91 0.62 -11.89 4.57
C SER A 91 -0.32 -11.35 3.50
N ILE A 92 -0.88 -12.24 2.66
CA ILE A 92 -1.90 -11.91 1.67
C ILE A 92 -3.19 -12.67 1.99
N THR A 93 -4.31 -11.95 1.99
CA THR A 93 -5.66 -12.52 1.99
C THR A 93 -6.31 -12.18 0.64
N THR A 94 -6.76 -13.19 -0.10
CA THR A 94 -7.34 -12.99 -1.43
C THR A 94 -8.85 -12.96 -1.40
N ASP A 95 -9.45 -12.04 -2.16
CA ASP A 95 -10.88 -11.94 -2.43
C ASP A 95 -11.14 -12.03 -3.95
N PRO A 96 -12.38 -12.26 -4.41
CA PRO A 96 -12.69 -12.22 -5.83
C PRO A 96 -12.34 -10.85 -6.44
N GLY A 97 -11.36 -10.82 -7.35
CA GLY A 97 -10.96 -9.61 -8.08
C GLY A 97 -9.94 -8.71 -7.37
N GLN A 98 -9.66 -8.93 -6.09
CA GLN A 98 -8.72 -8.12 -5.31
C GLN A 98 -8.01 -8.96 -4.25
N PHE A 99 -7.06 -8.37 -3.53
CA PHE A 99 -6.45 -8.98 -2.36
C PHE A 99 -6.05 -7.90 -1.38
N VAL A 100 -5.90 -8.27 -0.11
CA VAL A 100 -5.32 -7.44 0.93
C VAL A 100 -3.95 -7.99 1.26
N VAL A 101 -2.94 -7.14 1.14
CA VAL A 101 -1.60 -7.41 1.67
C VAL A 101 -1.41 -6.65 2.97
N THR A 102 -0.97 -7.35 4.01
CA THR A 102 -0.67 -6.78 5.32
C THR A 102 0.81 -6.96 5.61
N VAL A 103 1.47 -5.88 6.03
CA VAL A 103 2.88 -5.87 6.47
C VAL A 103 2.91 -5.47 7.94
N ARG A 104 3.53 -6.29 8.78
CA ARG A 104 3.90 -5.94 10.16
C ARG A 104 5.36 -5.52 10.17
N ILE A 105 5.62 -4.28 10.56
CA ILE A 105 6.92 -3.60 10.42
C ILE A 105 7.74 -3.84 11.70
N GLY A 106 9.02 -4.20 11.55
CA GLY A 106 9.98 -4.22 12.66
C GLY A 106 9.97 -5.47 13.58
N GLU A 107 9.66 -6.66 13.04
CA GLU A 107 9.93 -7.93 13.75
C GLU A 107 11.40 -8.38 13.62
#